data_AF-A0A5A8DI88-F1
#
_entry.id   AF-A0A5A8DI88-F1
#
_cell.length_a   1.000
_cell.length_b   1.000
_cell.length_c   1.000
_cell.angle_alpha   90.00
_cell.angle_beta   90.00
_cell.angle_gamma   90.00
#
_symmetry.space_group_name_H-M   'P 1'
#
loop_
_entity.id
_entity.type
_entity.pdbx_description
1 polymer ?
#
loop_
_entity_poly.entity_id
_entity_poly.type
_entity_poly.pdbx_seq_one_letter_code
_entity_poly.pdbx_strand_id
1 'polypeptide(L)'
;MRSIVASAALAFAALASTVSAGSFSESDAKSMVYLAGAAYCDASALRSWSCGQACNGPLSVVPGTITVVQNSSMDLQAYVGQLSDGRAIVSFRGTQPSKLADWIDDLKSAFATTGKARLPCDGESLTVGYSPRPRRRRWPSTASARARW
;
A
#
# COMPACT_ATOMS: atom_id res chain seq x y z
N MET A 1 -5.46 -59.04 36.65
CA MET A 1 -4.50 -58.66 35.60
C MET A 1 -5.12 -58.92 34.24
N ARG A 2 -5.38 -57.87 33.45
CA ARG A 2 -5.59 -57.92 31.99
C ARG A 2 -5.67 -56.49 31.41
N SER A 3 -4.50 -56.04 30.98
CA SER A 3 -4.21 -55.21 29.81
C SER A 3 -5.05 -53.97 29.55
N ILE A 4 -4.43 -52.82 29.84
CA ILE A 4 -4.60 -51.56 29.13
C ILE A 4 -4.24 -51.83 27.65
N VAL A 5 -5.20 -51.75 26.73
CA VAL A 5 -4.90 -51.64 25.30
C VAL A 5 -5.66 -50.44 24.76
N ALA A 6 -4.87 -49.42 24.50
CA ALA A 6 -5.21 -48.17 23.86
C ALA A 6 -5.93 -48.39 22.53
N SER A 7 -7.10 -47.77 22.37
CA SER A 7 -7.69 -47.44 21.07
C SER A 7 -8.42 -46.11 21.16
N ALA A 8 -7.77 -45.10 21.74
CA ALA A 8 -8.10 -43.70 21.50
C ALA A 8 -7.45 -43.29 20.16
N ALA A 9 -7.94 -43.88 19.08
CA ALA A 9 -7.45 -43.63 17.74
C ALA A 9 -8.08 -42.34 17.21
N LEU A 10 -7.29 -41.26 17.32
CA LEU A 10 -7.24 -40.13 16.40
C LEU A 10 -8.48 -39.21 16.36
N ALA A 11 -8.68 -38.48 17.45
CA ALA A 11 -9.14 -37.09 17.34
C ALA A 11 -7.96 -36.22 16.87
N PHE A 12 -7.59 -36.29 15.59
CA PHE A 12 -6.77 -35.24 14.98
C PHE A 12 -7.71 -34.20 14.40
N ALA A 13 -7.90 -33.14 15.19
CA ALA A 13 -8.58 -31.93 14.79
C ALA A 13 -7.88 -31.34 13.56
N ALA A 14 -8.43 -31.60 12.37
CA ALA A 14 -8.16 -30.77 11.21
C ALA A 14 -8.91 -29.45 11.39
N LEU A 15 -8.31 -28.53 12.15
CA LEU A 15 -8.60 -27.10 12.01
C LEU A 15 -8.13 -26.69 10.62
N ALA A 16 -8.94 -26.99 9.61
CA ALA A 16 -8.80 -26.38 8.30
C ALA A 16 -9.06 -24.89 8.51
N SER A 17 -7.98 -24.11 8.53
CA SER A 17 -8.06 -22.65 8.44
C SER A 17 -8.82 -22.33 7.16
N THR A 18 -10.11 -22.06 7.26
CA THR A 18 -10.87 -21.47 6.16
C THR A 18 -10.32 -20.07 5.99
N VAL A 19 -9.30 -19.94 5.13
CA VAL A 19 -8.87 -18.64 4.64
C VAL A 19 -10.06 -18.10 3.85
N SER A 20 -10.86 -17.26 4.49
CA SER A 20 -11.85 -16.46 3.79
C SER A 20 -11.04 -15.42 3.02
N ALA A 21 -10.65 -15.76 1.80
CA ALA A 21 -10.29 -14.74 0.83
C ALA A 21 -11.52 -13.83 0.71
N GLY A 22 -11.40 -12.57 1.12
CA GLY A 22 -12.46 -11.59 0.92
C GLY A 22 -12.87 -11.64 -0.56
N SER A 23 -14.16 -11.84 -0.82
CA SER A 23 -14.67 -11.93 -2.19
C SER A 23 -14.37 -10.63 -2.93
N PHE A 24 -13.72 -10.74 -4.09
CA PHE A 24 -13.48 -9.58 -4.96
C PHE A 24 -14.81 -8.93 -5.36
N SER A 25 -14.85 -7.61 -5.32
CA SER A 25 -16.00 -6.78 -5.72
C SER A 25 -15.58 -5.84 -6.83
N GLU A 26 -16.17 -5.98 -8.01
CA GLU A 26 -15.84 -5.15 -9.18
C GLU A 26 -16.23 -3.67 -8.94
N SER A 27 -17.32 -3.41 -8.21
CA SER A 27 -17.73 -2.05 -7.85
C SER A 27 -16.73 -1.37 -6.93
N ASP A 28 -16.17 -2.11 -5.98
CA ASP A 28 -15.15 -1.59 -5.07
C ASP A 28 -13.85 -1.34 -5.85
N ALA A 29 -13.47 -2.26 -6.74
CA ALA A 29 -12.32 -2.08 -7.61
C ALA A 29 -12.45 -0.82 -8.48
N LYS A 30 -13.62 -0.60 -9.11
CA LYS A 30 -13.90 0.62 -9.87
C LYS A 30 -13.80 1.87 -9.00
N SER A 31 -14.29 1.82 -7.76
CA SER A 31 -14.17 2.93 -6.81
C SER A 31 -12.71 3.25 -6.47
N MET A 32 -11.88 2.22 -6.27
CA MET A 32 -10.46 2.38 -6.00
C MET A 32 -9.69 2.94 -7.20
N VAL A 33 -10.11 2.67 -8.44
CA VAL A 33 -9.49 3.24 -9.65
C VAL A 33 -9.57 4.77 -9.66
N TYR A 34 -10.68 5.37 -9.22
CA TYR A 34 -10.78 6.83 -9.10
C TYR A 34 -9.77 7.38 -8.10
N LEU A 35 -9.66 6.77 -6.91
CA LEU A 35 -8.73 7.18 -5.87
C LEU A 35 -7.25 6.99 -6.28
N ALA A 36 -6.95 5.93 -7.03
CA ALA A 36 -5.62 5.70 -7.62
C ALA A 36 -5.33 6.72 -8.73
N GLY A 37 -6.31 7.00 -9.59
CA GLY A 37 -6.21 8.00 -10.66
C GLY A 37 -5.96 9.41 -10.12
N ALA A 38 -6.62 9.78 -9.02
CA ALA A 38 -6.43 11.09 -8.39
C ALA A 38 -4.97 11.36 -7.96
N ALA A 39 -4.20 10.31 -7.65
CA ALA A 39 -2.79 10.46 -7.31
C ALA A 39 -1.93 11.01 -8.47
N TYR A 40 -2.41 10.93 -9.72
CA TYR A 40 -1.74 11.49 -10.90
C TYR A 40 -2.03 12.97 -11.14
N CYS A 41 -3.00 13.55 -10.44
CA CYS A 41 -3.35 14.95 -10.62
C CYS A 41 -2.31 15.89 -10.01
N ASP A 42 -2.31 17.15 -10.46
CA ASP A 42 -1.44 18.16 -9.87
C ASP A 42 -1.69 18.32 -8.37
N ALA A 43 -0.62 18.49 -7.60
CA ALA A 43 -0.72 18.56 -6.14
C ALA A 43 -1.63 19.69 -5.63
N SER A 44 -1.71 20.81 -6.34
CA SER A 44 -2.62 21.91 -6.01
C SER A 44 -4.08 21.48 -6.14
N ALA A 45 -4.46 20.88 -7.27
CA ALA A 45 -5.81 20.38 -7.52
C ALA A 45 -6.18 19.21 -6.61
N LEU A 46 -5.21 18.38 -6.23
CA LEU A 46 -5.42 17.26 -5.32
C LEU A 46 -5.72 17.73 -3.89
N ARG A 47 -5.01 18.75 -3.39
CA ARG A 47 -5.27 19.35 -2.06
C ARG A 47 -6.68 19.91 -1.93
N SER A 48 -7.21 20.50 -3.00
CA SER A 48 -8.58 21.00 -3.08
C SER A 48 -9.61 19.97 -3.55
N TRP A 49 -9.18 18.72 -3.81
CA TRP A 49 -10.00 17.65 -4.38
C TRP A 49 -10.79 18.09 -5.64
N SER A 50 -10.18 18.93 -6.48
CA SER A 50 -10.79 19.60 -7.63
C SER A 50 -10.22 19.11 -8.96
N CYS A 51 -9.83 17.83 -9.01
CA CYS A 51 -9.06 17.24 -10.10
C CYS A 51 -9.89 16.63 -11.24
N GLY A 52 -11.10 17.16 -11.45
CA GLY A 52 -12.01 16.70 -12.49
C GLY A 52 -12.46 15.26 -12.28
N GLN A 53 -12.52 14.49 -13.36
CA GLN A 53 -13.09 13.13 -13.37
C GLN A 53 -12.46 12.17 -12.35
N ALA A 54 -11.16 12.30 -12.07
CA ALA A 54 -10.48 11.46 -11.09
C ALA A 54 -10.98 11.68 -9.64
N CYS A 55 -11.40 12.90 -9.32
CA CYS A 55 -11.96 13.26 -8.02
C CYS A 55 -13.49 13.02 -7.93
N ASN A 56 -14.15 12.73 -9.06
CA ASN A 56 -15.59 12.54 -9.17
C ASN A 56 -16.02 11.05 -9.07
N GLY A 57 -15.25 10.26 -8.32
CA GLY A 57 -15.56 8.86 -8.07
C GLY A 57 -16.75 8.67 -7.11
N PRO A 58 -17.25 7.43 -6.95
CA PRO A 58 -18.37 7.12 -6.06
C PRO A 58 -18.03 7.29 -4.57
N LEU A 59 -16.75 7.34 -4.20
CA LEU A 59 -16.29 7.56 -2.84
C LEU A 59 -16.01 9.04 -2.61
N SER A 60 -16.78 9.66 -1.70
CA SER A 60 -16.60 11.06 -1.33
C SER A 60 -15.46 11.23 -0.32
N VAL A 61 -14.60 12.20 -0.58
CA VAL A 61 -13.51 12.64 0.31
C VAL A 61 -13.99 13.80 1.17
N VAL A 62 -13.58 13.82 2.44
CA VAL A 62 -13.85 14.93 3.36
C VAL A 62 -12.97 16.13 2.95
N PRO A 63 -13.57 17.28 2.59
CA PRO A 63 -12.81 18.47 2.19
C PRO A 63 -11.81 18.91 3.26
N GLY A 64 -10.62 19.34 2.83
CA GLY A 64 -9.57 19.81 3.74
C GLY A 64 -8.77 18.72 4.47
N THR A 65 -9.11 17.44 4.29
CA THR A 65 -8.36 16.32 4.91
C THR A 65 -7.19 15.83 4.07
N ILE A 66 -7.07 16.28 2.81
CA ILE A 66 -6.03 15.82 1.89
C ILE A 66 -4.68 16.42 2.23
N THR A 67 -3.72 15.54 2.50
CA THR A 67 -2.29 15.87 2.60
C THR A 67 -1.53 15.22 1.46
N VAL A 68 -0.78 16.02 0.69
CA VAL A 68 0.01 15.54 -0.46
C VAL A 68 1.49 15.48 -0.09
N VAL A 69 2.13 14.35 -0.38
CA VAL A 69 3.56 14.10 -0.23
C VAL A 69 4.20 14.03 -1.61
N GLN A 70 5.27 14.79 -1.84
CA GLN A 70 6.02 14.80 -3.10
C GLN A 70 7.51 14.66 -2.83
N ASN A 71 8.20 13.93 -3.71
CA ASN A 71 9.66 13.90 -3.78
C ASN A 71 10.10 13.91 -5.25
N SER A 72 10.59 15.07 -5.71
CA SER A 72 11.01 15.28 -7.09
C SER A 72 12.19 14.42 -7.50
N SER A 73 13.12 14.11 -6.58
CA SER A 73 14.28 13.27 -6.85
C SER A 73 13.92 11.81 -7.12
N MET A 74 12.75 11.37 -6.68
CA MET A 74 12.24 10.01 -6.87
C MET A 74 11.02 9.97 -7.81
N ASP A 75 10.66 11.11 -8.42
CA ASP A 75 9.40 11.31 -9.17
C ASP A 75 8.17 10.76 -8.43
N LEU A 76 8.17 10.88 -7.09
CA LEU A 76 7.16 10.30 -6.22
C LEU A 76 6.11 11.34 -5.86
N GLN A 77 4.85 10.93 -5.94
CA GLN A 77 3.73 11.66 -5.36
C GLN A 77 2.80 10.66 -4.68
N ALA A 78 2.28 11.02 -3.52
CA ALA A 78 1.25 10.27 -2.81
C ALA A 78 0.34 11.24 -2.06
N TYR A 79 -0.83 10.78 -1.64
CA TYR A 79 -1.68 11.54 -0.75
C TYR A 79 -2.33 10.67 0.31
N VAL A 80 -2.67 11.31 1.42
CA VAL A 80 -3.45 10.75 2.52
C VAL A 80 -4.70 11.61 2.71
N GLY A 81 -5.82 10.99 3.05
CA GLY A 81 -7.07 11.70 3.30
C GLY A 81 -8.08 10.85 4.06
N GLN A 82 -9.27 11.40 4.26
CA GLN A 82 -10.40 10.72 4.87
C GLN A 82 -11.59 10.65 3.90
N LEU A 83 -12.25 9.49 3.85
CA LEU A 83 -13.52 9.31 3.17
C LEU A 83 -14.68 9.67 4.10
N SER A 84 -15.81 10.06 3.52
CA SER A 84 -17.01 10.45 4.28
C SER A 84 -17.57 9.34 5.18
N ASP A 85 -17.23 8.07 4.92
CA ASP A 85 -17.61 6.92 5.74
C ASP A 85 -16.62 6.65 6.89
N GLY A 86 -15.64 7.52 7.10
CA GLY A 86 -14.66 7.46 8.18
C GLY A 86 -13.40 6.67 7.85
N ARG A 87 -13.32 5.99 6.69
CA ARG A 87 -12.11 5.29 6.27
C ARG A 87 -10.99 6.26 5.90
N ALA A 88 -9.74 5.86 6.17
CA ALA A 88 -8.57 6.56 5.69
C ALA A 88 -8.19 6.07 4.29
N ILE A 89 -7.70 6.97 3.45
CA ILE A 89 -7.14 6.66 2.14
C ILE A 89 -5.67 7.01 2.14
N VAL A 90 -4.87 6.10 1.57
CA VAL A 90 -3.46 6.34 1.23
C VAL A 90 -3.30 5.86 -0.20
N SER A 91 -2.94 6.77 -1.09
CA SER A 91 -2.81 6.46 -2.51
C SER A 91 -1.48 6.98 -3.02
N PHE A 92 -0.72 6.10 -3.65
CA PHE A 92 0.57 6.40 -4.26
C PHE A 92 0.37 6.54 -5.76
N ARG A 93 0.95 7.60 -6.32
CA ARG A 93 1.09 7.72 -7.76
C ARG A 93 2.09 6.67 -8.24
N GLY A 94 1.71 5.91 -9.26
CA GLY A 94 2.66 5.10 -10.01
C GLY A 94 3.53 5.96 -10.92
N THR A 95 4.08 5.36 -11.97
CA THR A 95 4.91 6.06 -12.95
C THR A 95 4.09 6.97 -13.84
N GLN A 96 4.54 8.20 -14.07
CA GLN A 96 3.86 9.12 -14.99
C GLN A 96 3.71 8.50 -16.40
N PRO A 97 2.52 8.58 -17.02
CA PRO A 97 2.25 7.94 -18.32
C PRO A 97 3.21 8.37 -19.43
N SER A 98 3.67 9.62 -19.41
CA SER A 98 4.64 10.18 -20.35
C SER A 98 6.05 9.57 -20.26
N LYS A 99 6.33 8.83 -19.19
CA LYS A 99 7.60 8.14 -18.96
C LYS A 99 7.44 6.61 -18.87
N LEU A 100 6.25 6.08 -19.14
CA LEU A 100 5.99 4.64 -18.97
C LEU A 100 6.95 3.75 -19.79
N ALA A 101 7.37 4.21 -20.98
CA ALA A 101 8.35 3.51 -21.81
C ALA A 101 9.75 3.46 -21.17
N ASP A 102 10.27 4.61 -20.70
CA ASP A 102 11.58 4.70 -20.04
C ASP A 102 11.66 3.83 -18.78
N TRP A 103 10.53 3.69 -18.09
CA TRP A 103 10.45 2.90 -16.87
C TRP A 103 10.17 1.41 -17.10
N ILE A 104 9.57 0.99 -18.21
CA ILE A 104 9.53 -0.44 -18.54
C ILE A 104 10.97 -0.96 -18.68
N ASP A 105 11.85 -0.14 -19.26
CA ASP A 105 13.26 -0.50 -19.42
C ASP A 105 14.04 -0.37 -18.10
N ASP A 106 13.77 0.64 -17.27
CA ASP A 106 14.34 0.75 -15.92
C ASP A 106 13.83 -0.35 -14.97
N LEU A 107 12.55 -0.73 -15.04
CA LEU A 107 11.94 -1.77 -14.19
C LEU A 107 12.55 -3.15 -14.51
N LYS A 108 12.76 -3.46 -15.80
CA LYS A 108 13.54 -4.65 -16.20
C LYS A 108 14.95 -4.62 -15.60
N SER A 109 15.56 -3.45 -15.48
CA SER A 109 16.90 -3.27 -14.91
C SER A 109 16.92 -3.27 -13.36
N ALA A 110 15.86 -2.80 -12.71
CA ALA A 110 15.72 -2.75 -11.25
C ALA A 110 15.57 -4.15 -10.65
N PHE A 111 14.95 -5.08 -11.37
CA PHE A 111 14.97 -6.50 -11.02
C PHE A 111 16.37 -7.14 -11.14
N ALA A 112 17.35 -6.46 -11.76
CA ALA A 112 18.72 -6.95 -11.86
C ALA A 112 19.62 -6.55 -10.66
N THR A 113 19.20 -5.63 -9.79
CA THR A 113 20.01 -5.21 -8.61
C THR A 113 19.14 -4.98 -7.37
N THR A 114 19.10 -5.97 -6.46
CA THR A 114 18.19 -5.97 -5.30
C THR A 114 18.84 -5.43 -4.03
N GLY A 115 18.21 -4.41 -3.43
CA GLY A 115 18.37 -4.07 -2.01
C GLY A 115 17.36 -4.86 -1.19
N LYS A 116 17.82 -5.77 -0.32
CA LYS A 116 16.94 -6.55 0.56
C LYS A 116 16.39 -5.65 1.69
N ALA A 117 15.15 -5.20 1.57
CA ALA A 117 14.40 -4.72 2.72
C ALA A 117 13.70 -5.92 3.38
N ARG A 118 14.11 -6.28 4.60
CA ARG A 118 13.47 -7.34 5.37
C ARG A 118 12.25 -6.77 6.08
N LEU A 119 11.07 -6.96 5.51
CA LEU A 119 9.81 -6.74 6.25
C LEU A 119 9.65 -7.87 7.27
N PRO A 120 9.12 -7.59 8.48
CA PRO A 120 8.77 -8.61 9.46
C PRO A 120 7.44 -9.27 9.06
N CYS A 121 7.45 -9.98 7.93
CA CYS A 121 6.43 -10.96 7.59
C CYS A 121 7.17 -12.29 7.40
N ASP A 122 6.65 -13.35 8.01
CA ASP A 122 7.32 -14.63 8.21
C ASP A 122 7.98 -15.19 6.95
N GLY A 123 9.32 -15.10 6.89
CA GLY A 123 10.16 -15.92 6.02
C GLY A 123 10.17 -15.62 4.53
N GLU A 124 9.22 -14.87 3.96
CA GLU A 124 9.19 -14.59 2.52
C GLU A 124 9.87 -13.25 2.20
N SER A 125 10.98 -13.34 1.46
CA SER A 125 11.70 -12.17 0.96
C SER A 125 10.91 -11.55 -0.20
N LEU A 126 9.97 -10.66 0.10
CA LEU A 126 9.30 -9.86 -0.93
C LEU A 126 10.33 -8.96 -1.62
N THR A 127 10.36 -9.01 -2.95
CA THR A 127 11.14 -8.06 -3.76
C THR A 127 10.44 -6.71 -3.69
N VAL A 128 10.86 -5.85 -2.76
CA VAL A 128 10.44 -4.45 -2.73
C VAL A 128 11.23 -3.71 -3.81
N GLY A 129 10.64 -3.60 -5.00
CA GLY A 129 11.15 -2.79 -6.11
C GLY A 129 10.99 -1.29 -5.85
N TYR A 130 11.61 -0.79 -4.79
CA TYR A 130 11.93 0.62 -4.66
C TYR A 130 13.45 0.73 -4.71
N SER A 131 13.98 1.54 -5.61
CA SER A 131 15.41 1.89 -5.62
C SER A 131 15.61 3.19 -4.82
N PRO A 132 15.85 3.15 -3.50
CA PRO A 132 16.44 4.28 -2.82
C PRO A 132 17.94 4.24 -3.08
N ARG A 133 18.47 5.21 -3.81
CA ARG A 133 19.92 5.46 -3.77
C ARG A 133 20.31 5.76 -2.31
N PRO A 134 21.23 5.01 -1.68
CA PRO A 134 21.51 5.20 -0.27
C PRO A 134 22.35 6.46 -0.07
N ARG A 135 21.78 7.49 0.55
CA ARG A 135 22.57 8.30 1.50
C ARG A 135 22.18 7.84 2.89
N ARG A 136 23.10 7.15 3.56
CA ARG A 136 22.98 6.79 4.99
C ARG A 136 22.65 8.05 5.79
N ARG A 137 21.40 8.22 6.21
CA ARG A 137 21.07 9.02 7.39
C ARG A 137 20.58 8.06 8.46
N ARG A 138 21.39 7.95 9.51
CA ARG A 138 21.10 7.20 10.73
C ARG A 138 19.86 7.82 11.36
N TRP A 139 18.78 7.05 11.51
CA TRP A 139 17.61 7.46 12.27
C TRP A 139 18.01 7.59 13.75
N PRO A 140 17.76 8.72 14.43
CA PRO A 140 17.96 8.81 15.86
C PRO A 140 16.91 7.91 16.53
N SER A 141 17.36 6.88 17.22
CA SER A 141 16.52 6.17 18.18
C SER A 141 16.17 7.14 19.32
N THR A 142 14.89 7.19 19.67
CA THR A 142 14.27 7.88 20.81
C THR A 142 14.20 9.41 20.74
N ALA A 143 13.05 9.92 20.29
CA ALA A 143 12.45 11.13 20.85
C ALA A 143 10.93 11.04 20.70
N SER A 144 10.24 10.87 21.82
CA SER A 144 8.79 10.97 21.96
C SER A 144 8.33 12.37 21.54
N ALA A 145 7.73 12.50 20.35
CA ALA A 145 7.04 13.71 19.94
C ALA A 145 5.54 13.45 19.91
N ARG A 146 4.83 13.96 20.93
CA ARG A 146 3.38 14.12 20.93
C ARG A 146 2.99 15.04 19.77
N ALA A 147 2.25 14.53 18.80
CA ALA A 147 1.52 15.37 17.85
C ALA A 147 0.39 16.07 18.61
N ARG A 148 0.44 17.40 18.66
CA ARG A 148 -0.72 18.24 18.94
C ARG A 148 -1.24 18.73 17.59
N TRP A 149 -2.54 18.52 17.39
CA TRP A 149 -3.32 18.89 16.22
C TRP A 149 -3.26 20.39 15.93
#